data_AF-X0UQ11-F1
#
_entry.id   AF-X0UQ11-F1
#
_cell.length_a   1.000
_cell.length_b   1.000
_cell.length_c   1.000
_cell.angle_alpha   90.00
_cell.angle_beta   90.00
_cell.angle_gamma   90.00
#
_symmetry.space_group_name_H-M   'P 1'
#
loop_
_entity.id
_entity.type
_entity.pdbx_description
1 polymer ?
#
loop_
_entity_poly.entity_id
_entity_poly.type
_entity_poly.pdbx_seq_one_letter_code
_entity_poly.pdbx_strand_id
1 'polypeptide(L)'
;MAEITMSMIEYQELQSRANDAQKRCTELEKRIHEVEMTDPEDRIPDLVACIKAALPIVEFAVGNLAPETVRGWPYDELLAFAGKLETMPGVDTRLKEYALGFRSFIREAQEVETTRGRMDNARAYGLTGPTEQAAPTEQAETVEEVTKPT
;
A
#
# COMPACT_ATOMS: atom_id res chain seq x y z
N MET A 1 49.97 15.76 16.39
CA MET A 1 48.58 16.08 16.78
C MET A 1 48.54 17.57 17.07
N ALA A 2 47.65 18.31 16.42
CA ALA A 2 47.52 19.75 16.65
C ALA A 2 46.68 19.95 17.92
N GLU A 3 47.29 20.43 19.01
CA GLU A 3 46.55 20.92 20.17
C GLU A 3 46.01 22.31 19.83
N ILE A 4 44.69 22.43 19.77
CA ILE A 4 44.01 23.72 19.67
C ILE A 4 43.85 24.24 21.10
N THR A 5 44.74 25.13 21.53
CA THR A 5 44.64 25.84 22.80
C THR A 5 43.70 27.03 22.64
N MET A 6 42.43 26.81 22.92
CA MET A 6 41.41 27.85 22.93
C MET A 6 41.37 28.52 24.30
N SER A 7 41.23 29.84 24.35
CA SER A 7 41.07 30.54 25.63
C SER A 7 39.71 30.18 26.25
N MET A 8 39.63 30.23 27.59
CA MET A 8 38.40 29.93 28.31
C MET A 8 37.23 30.86 27.89
N ILE A 9 37.54 32.09 27.49
CA ILE A 9 36.57 33.08 27.02
C ILE A 9 36.02 32.67 25.64
N GLU A 10 36.90 32.31 24.70
CA GLU A 10 36.48 31.81 23.38
C GLU A 10 35.63 30.54 23.50
N TYR A 11 35.94 29.66 24.46
CA TYR A 11 35.14 28.46 24.74
C TYR A 11 33.73 28.80 25.21
N GLN A 12 33.60 29.76 26.14
CA GLN A 12 32.30 30.21 26.63
C GLN A 12 31.48 30.88 25.52
N GLU A 13 32.11 31.70 24.67
CA GLU A 13 31.43 32.33 23.54
C GLU A 13 30.95 31.29 22.50
N LEU A 14 31.79 30.30 22.19
CA LEU A 14 31.44 29.23 21.26
C LEU A 14 30.26 28.41 21.79
N GLN A 15 30.29 28.05 23.07
CA GLN A 15 29.22 27.32 23.73
C GLN A 15 27.91 28.12 23.78
N SER A 16 28.00 29.43 24.04
CA SER A 16 26.84 30.33 24.01
C SER A 16 26.21 30.39 22.61
N ARG A 17 27.02 30.59 21.57
CA ARG A 17 26.56 30.61 20.17
C ARG A 17 25.95 29.28 19.74
N ALA A 18 26.55 28.15 20.16
CA ALA A 18 26.01 26.83 19.87
C ALA A 18 24.63 26.64 20.53
N ASN A 19 24.47 27.03 21.79
CA ASN A 19 23.20 26.97 22.50
C ASN A 19 22.13 27.87 21.87
N ASP A 20 22.50 29.09 21.45
CA ASP A 20 21.58 30.00 20.77
C ASP A 20 21.17 29.48 19.39
N ALA A 21 22.10 28.89 18.63
CA ALA A 21 21.80 28.24 17.37
C ALA A 21 20.84 27.05 17.57
N GLN A 22 21.10 26.21 18.57
CA GLN A 22 20.24 25.07 18.91
C GLN A 22 18.82 25.54 19.23
N LYS A 23 18.67 26.58 20.07
CA LYS A 23 17.37 27.16 20.41
C LYS A 23 16.64 27.69 19.18
N ARG A 24 17.34 28.39 18.28
CA ARG A 24 16.75 28.89 17.03
C ARG A 24 16.30 27.76 16.11
N CYS A 25 17.08 26.69 15.99
CA CYS A 25 16.67 25.52 15.21
C CYS A 25 15.39 24.91 15.77
N THR A 26 15.33 24.65 17.08
CA THR A 26 14.13 24.10 17.72
C THR A 26 12.92 25.03 17.58
N GLU A 27 13.11 26.36 17.68
CA GLU A 27 12.01 27.31 17.50
C GLU A 27 11.52 27.38 16.05
N LEU A 28 12.42 27.29 15.07
CA LEU A 28 12.06 27.21 13.66
C LEU A 28 11.32 25.91 13.33
N GLU A 29 11.77 24.76 13.85
CA GLU A 29 11.06 23.48 13.72
C GLU A 29 9.64 23.58 14.26
N LYS A 30 9.46 24.22 15.43
CA LYS A 30 8.13 24.45 16.01
C LYS A 30 7.25 25.33 15.11
N ARG A 31 7.80 26.41 14.56
CA ARG A 31 7.05 27.31 13.65
C ARG A 31 6.71 26.66 12.33
N ILE A 32 7.61 25.86 11.75
CA ILE A 32 7.34 25.07 10.55
C ILE A 32 6.18 24.12 10.84
N HIS A 33 6.23 23.40 11.96
CA HIS A 33 5.14 22.51 12.35
C HIS A 33 3.81 23.24 12.57
N GLU A 34 3.82 24.41 13.23
CA GLU A 34 2.63 25.25 13.40
C GLU A 34 2.06 25.72 12.04
N VAL A 35 2.92 26.13 11.10
CA VAL A 35 2.51 26.57 9.76
C VAL A 35 2.01 25.40 8.91
N GLU A 36 2.63 24.22 8.98
CA GLU A 36 2.16 22.99 8.33
C GLU A 36 0.81 22.52 8.86
N MET A 37 0.53 22.79 10.14
CA MET A 37 -0.76 22.52 10.77
C MET A 37 -1.80 23.64 10.53
N THR A 38 -1.37 24.81 10.06
CA THR A 38 -2.28 25.90 9.74
C THR A 38 -2.85 25.65 8.35
N ASP A 39 -4.12 25.28 8.29
CA ASP A 39 -4.84 25.09 7.04
C ASP A 39 -5.58 26.39 6.67
N PRO A 40 -5.00 27.27 5.85
CA PRO A 40 -5.55 28.59 5.59
C PRO A 40 -6.89 28.55 4.84
N GLU A 41 -7.24 27.40 4.24
CA GLU A 41 -8.45 27.21 3.45
C GLU A 41 -9.40 26.17 4.05
N ASP A 42 -9.10 25.64 5.25
CA ASP A 42 -9.88 24.62 5.97
C ASP A 42 -10.23 23.39 5.11
N ARG A 43 -9.31 22.99 4.20
CA ARG A 43 -9.47 21.89 3.25
C ARG A 43 -9.11 20.52 3.82
N ILE A 44 -8.23 20.45 4.81
CA ILE A 44 -7.75 19.23 5.46
C ILE A 44 -8.93 18.47 6.08
N PRO A 45 -9.86 19.09 6.84
CA PRO A 45 -11.03 18.38 7.36
C PRO A 45 -11.89 17.76 6.26
N ASP A 46 -12.13 18.48 5.16
CA ASP A 46 -12.91 17.99 4.03
C ASP A 46 -12.22 16.84 3.29
N LEU A 47 -10.90 16.92 3.10
CA LEU A 47 -10.09 15.84 2.53
C LEU A 47 -10.10 14.59 3.42
N VAL A 48 -9.96 14.77 4.73
CA VAL A 48 -10.04 13.68 5.70
C VAL A 48 -11.43 13.06 5.70
N ALA A 49 -12.50 13.86 5.60
CA ALA A 49 -13.87 13.37 5.49
C ALA A 49 -14.07 12.56 4.18
N CYS A 50 -13.56 13.06 3.06
CA CYS A 50 -13.60 12.37 1.78
C CYS A 50 -12.89 11.01 1.84
N ILE A 51 -11.70 10.96 2.44
CA ILE A 51 -10.93 9.72 2.62
C ILE A 51 -11.68 8.74 3.53
N LYS A 52 -12.23 9.22 4.65
CA LYS A 52 -13.04 8.38 5.55
C LYS A 52 -14.26 7.78 4.84
N ALA A 53 -14.86 8.50 3.89
CA ALA A 53 -15.97 7.98 3.09
C ALA A 53 -15.51 6.99 2.01
N ALA A 54 -14.32 7.19 1.42
CA ALA A 54 -13.77 6.33 0.39
C ALA A 54 -13.16 5.02 0.96
N LEU A 55 -12.60 5.06 2.16
CA LEU A 55 -11.86 3.95 2.76
C LEU A 55 -12.66 2.64 2.82
N PRO A 56 -13.94 2.61 3.24
CA PRO A 56 -14.72 1.38 3.27
C PRO A 56 -14.93 0.77 1.89
N ILE A 57 -14.98 1.59 0.83
CA ILE A 57 -15.11 1.12 -0.55
C ILE A 57 -13.82 0.42 -0.98
N VAL A 58 -12.68 1.04 -0.68
CA VAL A 58 -11.36 0.48 -0.98
C VAL A 58 -11.11 -0.79 -0.17
N GLU A 59 -11.44 -0.77 1.12
CA GLU A 59 -11.36 -1.94 2.01
C GLU A 59 -12.28 -3.07 1.54
N PHE A 60 -13.51 -2.76 1.12
CA PHE A 60 -14.40 -3.76 0.56
C PHE A 60 -13.80 -4.40 -0.69
N ALA A 61 -13.26 -3.59 -1.61
CA ALA A 61 -12.63 -4.10 -2.82
C ALA A 61 -11.42 -4.98 -2.48
N VAL A 62 -10.51 -4.51 -1.63
CA VAL A 62 -9.29 -5.24 -1.24
C VAL A 62 -9.59 -6.49 -0.42
N GLY A 63 -10.58 -6.43 0.49
CA GLY A 63 -10.88 -7.52 1.42
C GLY A 63 -11.80 -8.61 0.85
N ASN A 64 -12.62 -8.30 -0.15
CA ASN A 64 -13.58 -9.26 -0.72
C ASN A 64 -13.20 -9.75 -2.12
N LEU A 65 -12.32 -9.06 -2.83
CA LEU A 65 -11.85 -9.49 -4.14
C LEU A 65 -10.45 -10.09 -4.00
N ALA A 66 -10.41 -11.42 -3.91
CA ALA A 66 -9.15 -12.14 -3.87
C ALA A 66 -8.32 -11.81 -5.13
N PRO A 67 -7.00 -11.59 -5.02
CA PRO A 67 -6.16 -11.22 -6.16
C PRO A 67 -6.25 -12.19 -7.35
N GLU A 68 -6.58 -13.45 -7.09
CA GLU A 68 -6.78 -14.52 -8.08
C GLU A 68 -8.07 -14.37 -8.89
N THR A 69 -8.98 -13.48 -8.50
CA THR A 69 -10.28 -13.30 -9.17
C THR A 69 -10.30 -12.12 -10.13
N VAL A 70 -9.45 -11.12 -9.92
CA VAL A 70 -9.40 -9.89 -10.71
C VAL A 70 -8.01 -9.71 -11.32
N ARG A 71 -7.96 -9.28 -12.59
CA ARG A 71 -6.71 -8.92 -13.29
C ARG A 71 -6.57 -7.40 -13.37
N GLY A 72 -5.32 -6.92 -13.45
CA GLY A 72 -5.03 -5.51 -13.72
C GLY A 72 -5.38 -4.56 -12.57
N TRP A 73 -5.10 -4.95 -11.32
CA TRP A 73 -5.24 -4.05 -10.19
C TRP A 73 -4.38 -2.78 -10.37
N PRO A 74 -4.87 -1.60 -9.96
CA PRO A 74 -4.13 -0.34 -10.06
C PRO A 74 -3.08 -0.25 -8.93
N TYR A 75 -1.99 -0.99 -9.07
CA TYR A 75 -0.98 -1.17 -8.02
C TYR A 75 -0.31 0.14 -7.63
N ASP A 76 0.06 0.96 -8.62
CA ASP A 76 0.79 2.20 -8.42
C ASP A 76 -0.08 3.24 -7.69
N GLU A 77 -1.36 3.33 -8.06
CA GLU A 77 -2.33 4.20 -7.43
C GLU A 77 -2.65 3.75 -6.00
N LEU A 78 -2.81 2.45 -5.77
CA LEU A 78 -3.04 1.90 -4.42
C LEU A 78 -1.82 2.10 -3.51
N LEU A 79 -0.61 1.98 -4.06
CA LEU A 79 0.63 2.22 -3.33
C LEU A 79 0.79 3.71 -3.00
N ALA A 80 0.49 4.59 -3.95
CA ALA A 80 0.47 6.03 -3.74
C ALA A 80 -0.57 6.42 -2.69
N PHE A 81 -1.78 5.85 -2.76
CA PHE A 81 -2.84 6.07 -1.77
C PHE A 81 -2.40 5.64 -0.37
N ALA A 82 -1.81 4.45 -0.22
CA ALA A 82 -1.29 3.97 1.06
C ALA A 82 -0.20 4.89 1.62
N GLY A 83 0.74 5.36 0.78
CA GLY A 83 1.79 6.30 1.20
C GLY A 83 1.25 7.68 1.60
N LYS A 84 0.22 8.18 0.91
CA LYS A 84 -0.44 9.44 1.26
C LYS A 84 -1.25 9.34 2.55
N LEU A 85 -1.90 8.21 2.80
CA LEU A 85 -2.69 7.98 4.01
C LEU A 85 -1.81 8.01 5.28
N GLU A 86 -0.61 7.44 5.21
CA GLU A 86 0.35 7.38 6.33
C GLU A 86 0.91 8.76 6.73
N THR A 87 1.17 9.59 5.72
CA THR A 87 1.80 10.92 5.86
C THR A 87 0.81 12.07 6.02
N MET A 88 -0.49 11.81 5.88
CA MET A 88 -1.51 12.86 5.92
C MET A 88 -1.68 13.47 7.33
N PRO A 89 -1.64 14.80 7.46
CA PRO A 89 -1.95 15.49 8.72
C PRO A 89 -3.44 15.34 9.08
N GLY A 90 -3.74 15.21 10.37
CA GLY A 90 -5.13 15.11 10.86
C GLY A 90 -5.80 13.74 10.72
N VAL A 91 -5.12 12.75 10.12
CA VAL A 91 -5.61 11.36 10.04
C VAL A 91 -5.29 10.61 11.34
N ASP A 92 -6.27 9.89 11.89
CA ASP A 92 -6.09 9.12 13.12
C ASP A 92 -5.14 7.92 12.92
N THR A 93 -4.61 7.38 14.02
CA THR A 93 -3.69 6.24 13.97
C THR A 93 -4.32 5.01 13.32
N ARG A 94 -5.61 4.77 13.54
CA ARG A 94 -6.33 3.61 13.01
C ARG A 94 -6.44 3.65 11.48
N LEU A 95 -6.69 4.82 10.91
CA LEU A 95 -6.71 5.07 9.47
C LEU A 95 -5.33 4.80 8.85
N LYS A 96 -4.25 5.11 9.56
CA LYS A 96 -2.88 4.82 9.11
C LYS A 96 -2.59 3.31 9.08
N GLU A 97 -3.19 2.52 9.95
CA GLU A 97 -3.01 1.05 9.95
C GLU A 97 -3.51 0.39 8.66
N TYR A 98 -4.52 0.96 8.00
CA TYR A 98 -5.00 0.46 6.70
C TYR A 98 -3.93 0.51 5.60
N ALA A 99 -2.97 1.44 5.69
CA ALA A 99 -1.89 1.53 4.72
C ALA A 99 -1.03 0.25 4.69
N LEU A 100 -0.82 -0.41 5.84
CA LEU A 100 -0.11 -1.68 5.94
C LEU A 100 -0.90 -2.83 5.28
N GLY A 101 -2.21 -2.86 5.50
CA GLY A 101 -3.12 -3.81 4.86
C GLY A 101 -3.09 -3.69 3.34
N PHE A 102 -3.21 -2.46 2.82
CA PHE A 102 -3.14 -2.21 1.37
C PHE A 102 -1.80 -2.61 0.78
N ARG A 103 -0.67 -2.25 1.41
CA ARG A 103 0.66 -2.66 0.93
C ARG A 103 0.82 -4.18 0.86
N SER A 104 0.28 -4.89 1.86
CA SER A 104 0.34 -6.36 1.90
C SER A 104 -0.46 -6.98 0.75
N PHE A 105 -1.67 -6.49 0.51
CA PHE A 105 -2.51 -6.90 -0.61
C PHE A 105 -1.87 -6.59 -1.97
N ILE A 106 -1.32 -5.38 -2.15
CA ILE A 106 -0.67 -4.97 -3.41
C ILE A 106 0.46 -5.93 -3.76
N ARG A 107 1.29 -6.30 -2.78
CA ARG A 107 2.38 -7.26 -3.00
C ARG A 107 1.85 -8.61 -3.47
N GLU A 108 0.85 -9.15 -2.78
CA GLU A 108 0.22 -10.43 -3.13
C GLU A 108 -0.39 -10.38 -4.54
N ALA A 109 -1.12 -9.31 -4.86
CA ALA A 109 -1.73 -9.14 -6.16
C ALA A 109 -0.72 -8.96 -7.31
N GLN A 110 0.42 -8.33 -7.05
CA GLN A 110 1.53 -8.26 -8.02
C GLN A 110 2.18 -9.63 -8.23
N GLU A 111 2.38 -10.42 -7.17
CA GLU A 111 2.93 -11.78 -7.27
C GLU A 111 2.03 -12.71 -8.10
N VAL A 112 0.72 -12.65 -7.86
CA VAL A 112 -0.27 -13.40 -8.64
C VAL A 112 -0.25 -13.00 -10.12
N GLU A 113 -0.22 -11.70 -10.42
CA GLU A 113 -0.21 -11.23 -11.81
C GLU A 113 1.11 -11.57 -12.52
N THR A 114 2.24 -11.50 -11.81
CA THR A 114 3.54 -11.94 -12.33
C THR A 114 3.53 -13.44 -12.66
N THR A 115 2.91 -14.24 -11.80
CA THR A 115 2.76 -15.69 -12.02
C THR A 115 1.87 -15.98 -13.22
N ARG A 116 0.73 -15.29 -13.35
CA ARG A 116 -0.15 -15.38 -14.53
C ARG A 116 0.60 -15.01 -15.81
N GLY A 117 1.35 -13.90 -15.81
CA GLY A 117 2.15 -13.48 -16.96
C GLY A 117 3.19 -14.53 -17.36
N ARG A 118 3.85 -15.19 -16.39
CA ARG A 118 4.77 -16.31 -16.66
C ARG A 118 4.04 -17.52 -17.25
N MET A 119 2.86 -17.89 -16.75
CA MET A 119 2.07 -19.00 -17.26
C MET A 119 1.51 -18.71 -18.67
N ASP A 120 1.01 -17.50 -18.90
CA ASP A 120 0.49 -17.06 -20.18
C ASP A 120 1.61 -17.05 -21.24
N ASN A 121 2.82 -16.61 -20.86
CA ASN A 121 4.02 -16.72 -21.71
C ASN A 121 4.42 -18.19 -21.95
N ALA A 122 4.47 -19.02 -20.91
CA ALA A 122 4.84 -20.45 -21.05
C ALA A 122 3.87 -21.22 -21.97
N ARG A 123 2.57 -20.88 -21.92
CA ARG A 123 1.55 -21.39 -22.86
C ARG A 123 1.78 -20.88 -24.28
N ALA A 124 2.09 -19.59 -24.45
CA ALA A 124 2.36 -19.00 -25.76
C ALA A 124 3.59 -19.62 -26.46
N TYR A 125 4.59 -20.06 -25.70
CA TYR A 125 5.79 -20.74 -26.22
C TYR A 125 5.70 -22.27 -26.26
N GLY A 126 4.53 -22.87 -25.99
CA GLY A 126 4.32 -24.32 -26.10
C GLY A 126 5.17 -25.18 -25.13
N LEU A 127 5.65 -24.60 -24.03
CA LEU A 127 6.56 -25.25 -23.08
C LEU A 127 5.84 -26.05 -21.98
N THR A 128 4.52 -26.20 -22.05
CA THR A 128 3.81 -27.18 -21.24
C THR A 128 4.05 -28.57 -21.85
N GLY A 129 4.85 -29.39 -21.17
CA GLY A 129 5.16 -30.78 -21.56
C GLY A 129 3.90 -31.64 -21.80
N PRO A 130 4.08 -32.86 -22.35
CA PRO A 130 2.97 -33.65 -22.90
C PRO A 130 1.91 -33.92 -21.82
N THR A 131 0.71 -33.40 -22.05
CA THR A 131 -0.52 -33.87 -21.40
C THR A 131 -0.74 -35.33 -21.83
N GLU A 132 -0.15 -36.24 -21.09
CA GLU A 132 -0.41 -37.67 -21.22
C GLU A 132 -1.73 -38.00 -20.49
N GLN A 133 -2.67 -38.53 -21.29
CA GLN A 133 -3.89 -39.25 -20.93
C GLN A 133 -5.07 -38.46 -20.35
N ALA A 134 -5.93 -37.99 -21.27
CA ALA A 134 -7.36 -38.03 -21.08
C ALA A 134 -7.79 -39.49 -20.83
N ALA A 135 -8.34 -39.78 -19.65
CA ALA A 135 -9.01 -41.04 -19.37
C ALA A 135 -10.26 -41.18 -20.27
N PRO A 136 -10.56 -42.38 -20.81
CA PRO A 136 -11.76 -42.59 -21.60
C PRO A 136 -13.00 -42.43 -20.73
N THR A 137 -13.95 -41.60 -21.17
CA THR A 137 -15.29 -41.52 -20.58
C THR A 137 -16.04 -42.81 -20.93
N GLU A 138 -16.18 -43.73 -19.97
CA GLU A 138 -17.13 -44.83 -20.09
C GLU A 138 -18.54 -44.26 -20.24
N GLN A 139 -19.17 -44.57 -21.38
CA GLN A 139 -20.56 -44.29 -21.66
C GLN A 139 -21.42 -45.21 -20.79
N ALA A 140 -22.03 -44.66 -19.74
CA ALA A 140 -23.12 -45.33 -19.04
C ALA A 140 -24.42 -45.12 -19.83
N GLU A 141 -24.66 -46.05 -20.74
CA GLU A 141 -25.95 -46.36 -21.36
C GLU A 141 -26.98 -46.61 -20.24
N THR A 142 -27.91 -45.67 -20.03
CA THR A 142 -29.13 -45.94 -19.26
C THR A 142 -30.28 -46.07 -20.23
N VAL A 143 -30.72 -47.32 -20.34
CA VAL A 143 -31.81 -47.81 -21.18
C VAL A 143 -33.12 -47.15 -20.77
N GLU A 144 -33.77 -46.62 -21.80
CA GLU A 144 -35.14 -46.15 -21.84
C GLU A 144 -36.11 -47.34 -21.61
N GLU A 145 -36.89 -47.34 -20.52
CA GLU A 145 -38.08 -48.18 -20.44
C GLU A 145 -39.33 -47.31 -20.18
N VAL A 146 -40.03 -47.09 -21.29
CA VAL A 146 -41.38 -46.55 -21.39
C VAL A 146 -42.36 -47.60 -20.90
N THR A 147 -43.16 -47.29 -19.88
CA THR A 147 -44.49 -47.89 -19.73
C THR A 147 -45.55 -46.82 -19.50
N LYS A 148 -46.63 -46.96 -20.27
CA LYS A 148 -47.68 -45.98 -20.59
C LYS A 148 -48.80 -45.93 -19.53
N PRO A 149 -49.68 -44.90 -19.61
CA PRO A 149 -50.66 -44.59 -18.58
C PRO A 149 -51.96 -45.38 -18.75
N THR A 150 -52.71 -45.55 -17.66
CA THR A 150 -54.18 -45.67 -17.68
C THR A 150 -54.74 -45.07 -16.41
#